data_AF-A0A1E5P2F7-F1
#
_entry.id   AF-A0A1E5P2F7-F1
#
_cell.length_a   1.000
_cell.length_b   1.000
_cell.length_c   1.000
_cell.angle_alpha   90.00
_cell.angle_beta   90.00
_cell.angle_gamma   90.00
#
_symmetry.space_group_name_H-M   'P 1'
#
loop_
_entity.id
_entity.type
_entity.pdbx_description
1 polymer ?
#
loop_
_entity_poly.entity_id
_entity_poly.type
_entity_poly.pdbx_seq_one_letter_code
_entity_poly.pdbx_strand_id
1 'polypeptide(L)'
;MITEEHVRDLLRPRDDEPVLVVVSGRARVIPASDLDTGDFRGALEVASAKDLERRIGTGSPSDQDITTLAGVLNTTVAELGA
;
A
#
# COMPACT_ATOMS: atom_id res chain seq x y z
N MET A 1 -7.83 6.50 -4.62
CA MET A 1 -8.59 5.70 -3.64
C MET A 1 -7.95 4.34 -3.51
N ILE A 2 -7.72 3.89 -2.28
CA ILE A 2 -7.17 2.59 -1.91
C ILE A 2 -8.34 1.63 -1.65
N THR A 3 -8.18 0.38 -2.07
CA THR A 3 -9.20 -0.68 -2.00
C THR A 3 -8.63 -1.90 -1.28
N GLU A 4 -9.49 -2.85 -0.92
CA GLU A 4 -9.07 -4.14 -0.35
C GLU A 4 -8.13 -4.92 -1.27
N GLU A 5 -8.30 -4.81 -2.59
CA GLU A 5 -7.44 -5.46 -3.58
C GLU A 5 -6.00 -4.95 -3.47
N HIS A 6 -5.80 -3.63 -3.32
CA HIS A 6 -4.47 -3.07 -3.09
C HIS A 6 -3.82 -3.60 -1.81
N VAL A 7 -4.60 -3.79 -0.74
CA VAL A 7 -4.10 -4.34 0.53
C VAL A 7 -3.74 -5.83 0.37
N ARG A 8 -4.60 -6.61 -0.30
CA ARG A 8 -4.33 -8.03 -0.60
C ARG A 8 -3.10 -8.19 -1.49
N ASP A 9 -2.91 -7.33 -2.47
CA ASP A 9 -1.75 -7.38 -3.36
C ASP A 9 -0.46 -6.95 -2.67
N LEU A 10 -0.52 -5.98 -1.76
CA LEU A 10 0.63 -5.57 -0.95
C LEU A 10 1.07 -6.64 0.04
N LEU A 11 0.12 -7.42 0.56
CA LEU A 11 0.38 -8.54 1.50
C LEU A 11 0.68 -9.87 0.81
N ARG A 12 0.60 -9.91 -0.51
CA ARG A 12 0.93 -11.13 -1.26
C ARG A 12 2.42 -11.41 -1.09
N PRO A 13 2.82 -12.60 -0.63
CA PRO A 13 4.23 -12.95 -0.51
C PRO A 13 4.94 -12.81 -1.86
N ARG A 14 5.99 -11.97 -1.89
CA ARG A 14 6.80 -11.68 -3.07
C ARG A 14 8.22 -11.29 -2.63
N ASP A 15 9.19 -11.51 -3.51
CA ASP A 15 10.60 -11.20 -3.26
C ASP A 15 10.97 -9.74 -3.58
N ASP A 16 10.02 -8.96 -4.12
CA ASP A 16 10.24 -7.62 -4.71
C ASP A 16 9.95 -6.45 -3.75
N GLU A 17 9.76 -6.74 -2.46
CA GLU A 17 9.44 -5.76 -1.40
C GLU A 17 8.37 -4.75 -1.85
N PRO A 18 7.10 -5.19 -2.04
CA PRO A 18 6.11 -4.33 -2.65
C PRO A 18 5.76 -3.14 -1.75
N VAL A 19 5.48 -2.01 -2.39
CA VAL A 19 5.07 -0.74 -1.78
C VAL A 19 3.78 -0.25 -2.43
N LEU A 20 2.89 0.32 -1.61
CA LEU A 20 1.69 1.00 -2.06
C LEU A 20 2.01 2.48 -2.26
N VAL A 21 1.82 2.95 -3.48
CA VAL A 21 2.05 4.33 -3.87
C VAL A 21 0.79 4.98 -4.41
N VAL A 22 0.74 6.31 -4.36
CA VAL A 22 -0.25 7.12 -5.08
C VAL A 22 0.47 7.94 -6.14
N VAL A 23 0.09 7.73 -7.39
CA VAL A 23 0.59 8.48 -8.56
C VAL A 23 -0.59 9.04 -9.33
N SER A 24 -0.60 10.35 -9.58
CA SER A 24 -1.69 11.03 -10.28
C SER A 24 -3.09 10.72 -9.71
N GLY A 25 -3.20 10.65 -8.38
CA GLY A 25 -4.44 10.36 -7.65
C GLY A 25 -4.89 8.89 -7.67
N ARG A 26 -4.09 7.99 -8.26
CA ARG A 26 -4.39 6.56 -8.35
C ARG A 26 -3.45 5.76 -7.48
N ALA A 27 -4.02 4.87 -6.68
CA ALA A 27 -3.25 3.93 -5.87
C ALA A 27 -2.69 2.81 -6.76
N ARG A 28 -1.47 2.37 -6.50
CA ARG A 28 -0.82 1.23 -7.16
C ARG A 28 0.11 0.51 -6.20
N VAL A 29 0.18 -0.82 -6.33
CA VAL A 29 1.20 -1.64 -5.66
C VAL A 29 2.30 -1.91 -6.68
N ILE A 30 3.54 -1.55 -6.33
CA ILE A 30 4.72 -1.70 -7.18
C ILE A 30 5.87 -2.29 -6.38
N PRO A 31 6.87 -2.91 -7.02
CA PRO A 31 8.15 -3.20 -6.39
C PRO A 31 8.79 -1.92 -5.83
N ALA A 32 9.47 -2.00 -4.67
CA ALA A 32 10.21 -0.84 -4.15
C ALA A 32 11.27 -0.32 -5.14
N SER A 33 11.85 -1.20 -5.96
CA SER A 33 12.81 -0.83 -7.01
C SER A 33 12.24 0.11 -8.08
N ASP A 34 10.91 0.15 -8.23
CA ASP A 34 10.25 0.93 -9.28
C ASP A 34 9.96 2.38 -8.85
N LEU A 35 10.10 2.72 -7.56
CA LEU A 35 9.85 4.07 -7.01
C LEU A 35 10.61 5.18 -7.74
N ASP A 36 11.87 4.93 -8.10
CA ASP A 36 12.75 5.92 -8.75
C ASP A 36 12.71 5.87 -10.28
N THR A 37 11.91 4.95 -10.83
CA THR A 37 11.74 4.75 -12.27
C THR A 37 10.70 5.71 -12.85
N GLY A 38 10.75 5.94 -14.17
CA GLY A 38 10.01 7.02 -14.83
C GLY A 38 8.52 7.07 -14.51
N ASP A 39 7.82 5.94 -14.53
CA ASP A 39 6.37 5.87 -14.38
C ASP A 39 5.88 6.15 -12.93
N PHE A 40 6.77 6.04 -11.95
CA PHE A 40 6.47 6.23 -10.53
C PHE A 40 7.33 7.29 -9.84
N ARG A 41 8.19 7.97 -10.59
CA ARG A 41 9.00 9.07 -10.08
C ARG A 41 8.11 10.16 -9.52
N GLY A 42 8.30 10.46 -8.23
CA GLY A 42 7.48 11.43 -7.50
C GLY A 42 6.11 10.90 -7.06
N ALA A 43 5.88 9.59 -7.15
CA ALA A 43 4.75 8.96 -6.48
C ALA A 43 4.89 9.11 -4.96
N LEU A 44 3.75 9.31 -4.30
CA LEU A 44 3.70 9.36 -2.85
C LEU A 44 3.67 7.93 -2.32
N GLU A 45 4.71 7.53 -1.59
CA GLU A 45 4.68 6.27 -0.84
C GLU A 45 3.70 6.37 0.33
N VAL A 46 2.79 5.40 0.42
CA VAL A 46 1.76 5.35 1.46
C VAL A 46 2.12 4.33 2.55
N ALA A 47 2.53 3.13 2.14
CA ALA A 47 2.93 2.06 3.05
C ALA A 47 3.68 0.95 2.31
N SER A 48 4.65 0.33 2.98
CA SER A 48 5.29 -0.91 2.53
C SER A 48 4.56 -2.16 3.02
N ALA A 49 4.80 -3.31 2.38
CA ALA A 49 4.33 -4.62 2.87
C ALA A 49 4.74 -4.86 4.32
N LYS A 50 5.98 -4.53 4.66
CA LYS A 50 6.53 -4.64 6.02
C LYS A 50 5.80 -3.74 7.01
N ASP A 51 5.28 -2.58 6.61
CA ASP A 51 4.50 -1.71 7.50
C ASP A 51 3.13 -2.30 7.81
N LEU A 52 2.49 -2.90 6.79
CA LEU A 52 1.22 -3.61 6.99
C LEU A 52 1.42 -4.86 7.85
N GLU A 53 2.45 -5.66 7.60
CA GLU A 53 2.78 -6.82 8.44
C GLU A 53 2.99 -6.42 9.90
N ARG A 54 3.67 -5.29 10.16
CA ARG A 54 3.82 -4.78 11.54
C ARG A 54 2.50 -4.32 12.16
N ARG A 55 1.55 -3.83 11.37
CA ARG A 55 0.22 -3.42 11.84
C ARG A 55 -0.71 -4.61 12.11
N ILE A 56 -0.61 -5.66 11.29
CA ILE A 56 -1.48 -6.86 11.37
C ILE A 56 -0.92 -7.87 12.38
N GLY A 57 0.40 -7.96 12.51
CA GLY A 57 1.09 -8.99 13.27
C GLY A 57 1.42 -10.23 12.41
N THR A 58 1.79 -11.33 13.06
CA THR A 58 2.32 -12.55 12.41
C THR A 58 1.24 -13.48 11.81
N GLY A 59 0.01 -13.02 11.68
CA GLY A 59 -1.12 -13.82 11.20
C GLY A 59 -1.64 -13.34 9.84
N SER A 60 -2.26 -14.23 9.07
CA SER A 60 -3.03 -13.81 7.89
C SER A 60 -4.20 -12.94 8.33
N PRO A 61 -4.37 -11.74 7.77
CA PRO A 61 -5.48 -10.85 8.13
C PRO A 61 -6.82 -11.47 7.73
N SER A 62 -7.85 -11.21 8.53
CA SER A 62 -9.23 -11.48 8.13
C SER A 62 -9.70 -10.47 7.08
N ASP A 63 -10.79 -10.76 6.37
CA ASP A 63 -11.40 -9.80 5.43
C ASP A 63 -11.77 -8.48 6.12
N GLN A 64 -12.22 -8.53 7.38
CA GLN A 64 -12.53 -7.33 8.17
C GLN A 64 -11.28 -6.49 8.45
N ASP A 65 -10.12 -7.13 8.68
CA ASP A 65 -8.85 -6.42 8.87
C ASP A 65 -8.42 -5.74 7.57
N ILE A 66 -8.59 -6.42 6.43
CA ILE A 66 -8.30 -5.87 5.10
C ILE A 66 -9.16 -4.63 4.82
N THR A 67 -10.48 -4.71 5.06
CA THR A 67 -11.39 -3.56 4.91
C THR A 67 -10.98 -2.41 5.82
N THR A 68 -10.62 -2.70 7.08
CA THR A 68 -10.19 -1.69 8.05
C THR A 68 -8.89 -1.01 7.62
N LEU A 69 -7.90 -1.78 7.14
CA LEU A 69 -6.63 -1.26 6.64
C LEU A 69 -6.82 -0.37 5.42
N ALA A 70 -7.67 -0.76 4.46
CA ALA A 70 -7.97 0.07 3.30
C ALA A 70 -8.58 1.43 3.70
N GLY A 71 -9.44 1.44 4.72
CA GLY A 71 -9.97 2.66 5.32
C GLY A 71 -8.90 3.55 5.94
N VAL A 72 -8.04 2.97 6.79
CA VAL A 72 -6.92 3.69 7.43
C VAL A 72 -5.98 4.30 6.38
N LEU A 73 -5.59 3.53 5.37
CA LEU A 73 -4.69 4.00 4.32
C LEU A 73 -5.33 5.12 3.48
N ASN A 74 -6.64 5.06 3.21
CA ASN A 74 -7.35 6.15 2.54
C ASN A 74 -7.31 7.45 3.37
N THR A 75 -7.51 7.36 4.69
CA THR A 75 -7.38 8.52 5.59
C THR A 75 -5.95 9.09 5.55
N THR A 76 -4.93 8.22 5.61
CA THR A 76 -3.53 8.64 5.52
C THR A 76 -3.24 9.37 4.19
N VAL A 77 -3.74 8.86 3.06
CA VAL A 77 -3.58 9.55 1.76
C VAL A 77 -4.29 10.91 1.75
N ALA A 78 -5.49 11.01 2.35
CA ALA A 78 -6.21 12.27 2.44
C ALA A 78 -5.44 13.29 3.29
N GLU A 79 -4.78 12.87 4.37
CA GLU A 79 -3.93 13.71 5.21
C GLU A 79 -2.62 14.13 4.52
N LEU A 80 -2.02 13.26 3.72
CA LEU A 80 -0.78 13.54 2.98
C LEU A 80 -1.00 14.39 1.72
N GLY A 81 -2.22 14.38 1.18
CA GLY A 81 -2.60 15.15 -0.01
C GLY A 81 -3.37 16.45 0.26
N ALA A 82 -3.60 16.79 1.54
CA ALA A 82 -4.21 18.05 1.99
C ALA A 82 -3.16 19.16 2.11
#